data_AF-A0A537Q144-F1
#
_entry.id   AF-A0A537Q144-F1
#
_cell.length_a   1.000
_cell.length_b   1.000
_cell.length_c   1.000
_cell.angle_alpha   90.00
_cell.angle_beta   90.00
_cell.angle_gamma   90.00
#
_symmetry.space_group_name_H-M   'P 1'
#
loop_
_entity.id
_entity.type
_entity.pdbx_description
1 polymer ?
#
loop_
_entity_poly.entity_id
_entity_poly.type
_entity_poly.pdbx_seq_one_letter_code
_entity_poly.pdbx_strand_id
1 'polypeptide(L)' 'GLFVLEAVSVIVQVASFKLTGKRIFRMAPLHHHFEQLGWTEPQIVIRFWIISVMLALAGLATLKLR' A
#
# COMPACT_ATOMS: atom_id res chain seq x y z
N GLY A 1 4.87 5.33 -6.34
CA GLY A 1 4.70 5.34 -4.87
C GLY A 1 3.85 4.18 -4.41
N LEU A 2 2.53 4.25 -4.63
CA LEU A 2 1.56 3.25 -4.16
C LEU A 2 1.93 1.79 -4.51
N PHE A 3 2.32 1.49 -5.75
CA PHE A 3 2.72 0.13 -6.14
C PHE A 3 3.90 -0.43 -5.32
N VAL A 4 4.83 0.45 -4.89
CA VAL A 4 5.93 0.04 -4.01
C VAL A 4 5.39 -0.32 -2.63
N LEU A 5 4.41 0.43 -2.11
CA LEU A 5 3.76 0.10 -0.83
C LEU A 5 2.99 -1.23 -0.90
N GLU A 6 2.30 -1.51 -2.01
CA GLU A 6 1.64 -2.80 -2.25
C GLU A 6 2.67 -3.94 -2.23
N ALA A 7 3.77 -3.82 -2.97
CA ALA A 7 4.83 -4.84 -2.99
C ALA A 7 5.50 -5.02 -1.62
N VAL A 8 5.82 -3.92 -0.93
CA VAL A 8 6.39 -3.96 0.42
C VAL A 8 5.44 -4.63 1.40
N SER A 9 4.12 -4.42 1.28
CA SER A 9 3.14 -5.10 2.14
C SER A 9 3.22 -6.62 2.00
N VAL A 10 3.41 -7.13 0.77
CA VAL A 10 3.58 -8.56 0.51
C VAL A 10 4.90 -9.07 1.08
N ILE A 11 6.00 -8.34 0.86
CA ILE A 11 7.32 -8.72 1.38
C ILE A 11 7.29 -8.81 2.92
N VAL A 12 6.75 -7.77 3.58
CA VAL A 12 6.64 -7.72 5.05
C VAL A 12 5.72 -8.82 5.56
N GLN A 13 4.58 -9.06 4.91
CA GLN A 13 3.66 -10.13 5.29
C GLN A 13 4.33 -11.51 5.20
N VAL A 14 5.01 -11.81 4.09
CA VAL A 14 5.70 -13.08 3.87
C VAL A 14 6.86 -13.25 4.83
N ALA A 15 7.68 -12.20 5.03
CA ALA A 15 8.79 -12.22 5.97
C ALA A 15 8.31 -12.49 7.41
N SER A 16 7.27 -11.79 7.86
CA SER A 16 6.69 -12.01 9.20
C SER A 16 6.15 -13.42 9.36
N PHE A 17 5.42 -13.92 8.38
CA PHE A 17 4.86 -15.27 8.45
C PHE A 17 5.96 -16.34 8.47
N LYS A 18 7.04 -16.17 7.70
CA LYS A 18 8.19 -17.08 7.71
C LYS A 18 9.01 -17.04 9.00
N LEU A 19 9.18 -15.87 9.60
CA LEU A 19 10.03 -15.69 10.79
C LEU A 19 9.29 -15.93 12.11
N THR A 20 8.03 -15.50 12.19
CA THR A 20 7.26 -15.47 13.45
C THR A 20 5.99 -16.31 13.40
N GLY A 21 5.59 -16.79 12.23
CA GLY A 21 4.30 -17.47 12.01
C GLY A 21 3.08 -16.55 12.10
N LYS A 22 3.28 -15.24 12.34
CA LYS A 22 2.19 -14.27 12.54
C LYS A 22 2.03 -13.39 11.32
N ARG A 23 0.77 -13.12 10.98
CA ARG A 23 0.36 -12.16 9.95
C ARG A 23 0.36 -10.75 10.53
N ILE A 24 0.90 -9.77 9.79
CA ILE A 24 0.88 -8.35 10.19
C ILE A 24 -0.38 -7.68 9.65
N PHE A 25 -0.67 -7.90 8.37
CA PHE A 25 -1.91 -7.50 7.74
C PHE A 25 -2.90 -8.66 7.76
N ARG A 26 -4.20 -8.37 7.87
CA ARG A 26 -5.27 -9.35 7.67
C ARG A 26 -5.12 -10.14 6.37
N MET A 27 -4.76 -9.45 5.27
CA MET A 27 -4.37 -9.99 3.98
C MET A 27 -3.37 -9.05 3.30
N ALA A 28 -2.48 -9.61 2.50
CA ALA A 28 -1.64 -8.85 1.58
C ALA A 28 -1.98 -9.27 0.15
N PRO A 29 -1.96 -8.36 -0.84
CA PRO A 29 -1.48 -6.97 -0.77
C PRO A 29 -2.38 -6.00 0.02
N LEU A 30 -1.94 -4.75 0.21
CA LEU A 30 -2.52 -3.80 1.16
C LEU A 30 -4.00 -3.49 0.86
N HIS A 31 -4.44 -3.48 -0.41
CA HIS A 31 -5.85 -3.23 -0.74
C HIS A 31 -6.79 -4.29 -0.13
N HIS A 32 -6.45 -5.59 -0.19
CA HIS A 32 -7.26 -6.64 0.43
C HIS A 32 -7.29 -6.55 1.96
N HIS A 33 -6.28 -5.95 2.59
CA HIS A 33 -6.34 -5.64 4.02
C HIS A 33 -7.53 -4.73 4.34
N PHE A 34 -7.78 -3.72 3.50
CA PHE A 34 -8.88 -2.77 3.67
C PHE A 34 -10.23 -3.38 3.28
N GLU A 35 -10.28 -4.28 2.30
CA GLU A 35 -11.50 -5.06 2.01
C GLU A 35 -11.91 -5.89 3.23
N GLN A 36 -10.96 -6.57 3.89
CA GLN A 36 -11.25 -7.33 5.12
C GLN A 36 -11.56 -6.44 6.33
N LEU A 37 -11.29 -5.14 6.24
CA LEU A 37 -11.75 -4.13 7.20
C LEU A 37 -13.16 -3.61 6.90
N GLY A 38 -13.79 -4.10 5.84
CA GLY A 38 -15.15 -3.74 5.44
C GLY A 38 -15.25 -2.54 4.50
N TRP A 39 -14.15 -2.10 3.89
CA TRP A 39 -14.22 -1.05 2.87
C TRP A 39 -14.70 -1.63 1.55
N THR A 40 -15.50 -0.87 0.81
CA THR A 40 -15.91 -1.29 -0.54
C THR A 40 -14.78 -1.07 -1.53
N GLU A 41 -14.72 -1.89 -2.58
CA GLU A 41 -13.69 -1.79 -3.61
C GLU A 41 -13.60 -0.36 -4.22
N PRO A 42 -14.71 0.32 -4.58
CA PRO A 42 -14.62 1.70 -5.07
C PRO A 42 -14.06 2.68 -4.04
N GLN A 43 -14.38 2.50 -2.74
CA GLN A 43 -13.83 3.34 -1.68
C GLN A 43 -12.31 3.18 -1.58
N ILE A 44 -11.79 1.96 -1.69
CA ILE A 44 -10.36 1.68 -1.64
C ILE A 44 -9.67 2.29 -2.86
N VAL A 45 -10.20 2.05 -4.06
CA VAL A 45 -9.64 2.57 -5.33
C VAL A 45 -9.52 4.09 -5.28
N ILE A 46 -10.59 4.80 -4.91
CA ILE A 46 -10.59 6.27 -4.85
C ILE A 46 -9.57 6.78 -3.81
N ARG A 47 -9.52 6.18 -2.62
CA ARG A 47 -8.55 6.59 -1.58
C ARG A 47 -7.11 6.34 -2.01
N PHE A 48 -6.87 5.22 -2.70
CA PHE A 48 -5.54 4.87 -3.21
C PHE A 48 -5.11 5.79 -4.35
N TRP A 49 -6.04 6.28 -5.17
CA TRP A 49 -5.74 7.33 -6.16
C TRP A 49 -5.34 8.64 -5.52
N ILE A 50 -6.02 9.07 -4.46
CA ILE A 50 -5.65 10.27 -3.69
C ILE A 50 -4.21 10.14 -3.17
N ILE A 51 -3.86 8.99 -2.56
CA ILE A 51 -2.50 8.72 -2.10
C ILE A 51 -1.50 8.72 -3.26
N SER A 52 -1.86 8.14 -4.40
CA SER A 52 -1.00 8.08 -5.60
C SER A 52 -0.69 9.47 -6.14
N VAL A 53 -1.68 10.36 -6.21
CA VAL A 53 -1.51 11.75 -6.64
C VAL A 53 -0.62 12.51 -5.65
N MET A 54 -0.84 12.37 -4.34
CA MET A 54 0.01 13.01 -3.33
C MET A 54 1.48 12.56 -3.46
N LEU A 55 1.72 11.26 -3.66
CA LEU A 55 3.07 10.73 -3.88
C LEU A 55 3.69 11.20 -5.21
N ALA A 56 2.89 11.37 -6.26
CA ALA A 56 3.34 11.93 -7.52
C ALA A 56 3.77 13.39 -7.36
N LEU A 57 2.96 14.22 -6.69
CA LEU A 57 3.30 15.61 -6.39
C LEU A 57 4.55 15.71 -5.51
N ALA A 58 4.68 14.86 -4.49
CA ALA A 58 5.88 14.79 -3.66
C ALA A 58 7.12 14.43 -4.51
N GLY A 59 7.00 13.48 -5.43
CA GLY A 59 8.09 13.13 -6.36
C GLY A 59 8.45 14.25 -7.35
N LEU A 60 7.47 15.03 -7.80
CA LEU A 60 7.72 16.22 -8.61
C LEU A 60 8.42 17.33 -7.81
N ALA A 61 8.04 17.51 -6.53
CA ALA A 61 8.66 18.50 -5.66
C ALA A 61 10.13 18.19 -5.34
N THR A 62 10.55 16.92 -5.38
CA THR A 62 11.96 16.55 -5.21
C THR A 62 12.78 16.66 -6.50
N LEU A 63 12.13 16.85 -7.64
CA LEU A 63 12.81 17.04 -8.91
C LEU A 63 13.47 18.42 -8.94
N LYS A 64 14.81 18.45 -8.80
CA LYS A 64 15.57 19.68 -9.03
C LYS A 64 15.63 19.96 -10.53
N LEU A 65 14.74 20.82 -11.00
CA LEU A 65 14.82 21.45 -12.31
C LEU A 65 15.78 22.63 -12.21
N ARG A 66 17.08 22.38 -12.33
CA ARG A 66 18.12 23.41 -12.47
C ARG A 66 19.17 22.94 -13.45
#